data_AF-A0A969EN93-F1
#
_entry.id   AF-A0A969EN93-F1
#
_cell.length_a   1.000
_cell.length_b   1.000
_cell.length_c   1.000
_cell.angle_alpha   90.00
_cell.angle_beta   90.00
_cell.angle_gamma   90.00
#
_symmetry.space_group_name_H-M   'P 1'
#
loop_
_entity.id
_entity.type
_entity.pdbx_description
1 polymer ?
#
loop_
_entity_poly.entity_id
_entity_poly.type
_entity_poly.pdbx_seq_one_letter_code
_entity_poly.pdbx_strand_id
1 'polypeptide(L)' 'MDQTLVENALHDLPLGNIRFFDSLGSTNDFAAEWAQSEPPHLSVVLADEQTAGRGRARRTWFTPRGQPLRSV' A
#
# COMPACT_ATOMS: atom_id res chain seq x y z
N MET A 1 -4.85 11.00 0.24
CA MET A 1 -5.58 10.04 -0.61
C MET A 1 -7.07 10.15 -0.35
N ASP A 2 -7.91 10.17 -1.40
CA ASP A 2 -9.38 10.11 -1.25
C ASP A 2 -9.82 8.65 -1.09
N GLN A 3 -10.08 8.24 0.16
CA GLN A 3 -10.42 6.86 0.49
C GLN A 3 -11.75 6.42 -0.14
N THR A 4 -12.77 7.30 -0.10
CA THR A 4 -14.10 6.98 -0.62
C THR A 4 -14.07 6.74 -2.13
N LEU A 5 -13.30 7.54 -2.88
CA LEU A 5 -13.12 7.32 -4.31
C LEU A 5 -12.46 5.96 -4.61
N VAL A 6 -11.45 5.58 -3.83
CA VAL A 6 -10.75 4.31 -4.02
C VAL A 6 -11.65 3.12 -3.65
N GLU A 7 -12.35 3.17 -2.54
CA GLU A 7 -13.30 2.12 -2.15
C GLU A 7 -14.39 1.93 -3.21
N ASN A 8 -14.94 3.03 -3.73
CA ASN A 8 -15.91 2.98 -4.83
C ASN A 8 -15.30 2.40 -6.11
N ALA A 9 -14.05 2.75 -6.46
CA ALA A 9 -13.41 2.21 -7.66
C ALA A 9 -13.10 0.71 -7.56
N LEU A 10 -12.92 0.19 -6.34
CA LEU A 10 -12.53 -1.20 -6.08
C LEU A 10 -13.72 -2.09 -5.67
N HIS A 11 -14.92 -1.54 -5.53
CA HIS A 11 -16.07 -2.24 -4.91
C HIS A 11 -16.50 -3.53 -5.61
N ASP A 12 -16.28 -3.64 -6.94
CA ASP A 12 -16.65 -4.81 -7.74
C ASP A 12 -15.58 -5.92 -7.74
N LEU A 13 -14.42 -5.68 -7.13
CA LEU A 13 -13.34 -6.65 -7.06
C LEU A 13 -13.53 -7.57 -5.85
N PRO A 14 -13.13 -8.85 -5.93
CA PRO A 14 -13.23 -9.79 -4.82
C PRO A 14 -12.13 -9.55 -3.77
N LEU A 15 -11.95 -8.31 -3.34
CA LEU A 15 -10.91 -7.95 -2.37
C LEU A 15 -11.29 -8.39 -0.96
N GLY A 16 -10.26 -8.67 -0.18
CA GLY A 16 -10.37 -8.86 1.26
C GLY A 16 -10.45 -7.53 1.98
N ASN A 17 -9.69 -7.40 3.06
CA ASN A 17 -9.62 -6.16 3.81
C ASN A 17 -8.72 -5.13 3.12
N ILE A 18 -9.10 -3.86 3.14
CA ILE A 18 -8.26 -2.76 2.66
C ILE A 18 -7.76 -1.94 3.85
N ARG A 19 -6.46 -1.69 3.91
CA ARG A 19 -5.82 -0.82 4.91
C ARG A 19 -5.26 0.42 4.24
N PHE A 20 -5.70 1.59 4.70
CA PHE A 20 -5.26 2.88 4.22
C PHE A 20 -4.31 3.54 5.22
N PHE A 21 -3.22 4.10 4.73
CA PHE A 21 -2.24 4.84 5.51
C PHE A 21 -1.95 6.19 4.87
N ASP A 22 -1.82 7.21 5.70
CA ASP A 22 -1.36 8.53 5.27
C ASP A 22 0.14 8.54 4.93
N SER A 23 0.95 7.84 5.73
CA SER A 23 2.38 7.69 5.53
C SER A 23 2.84 6.40 6.20
N LEU A 24 3.74 5.68 5.54
CA LEU A 24 4.26 4.40 6.02
C LEU A 24 5.72 4.24 5.57
N GLY A 25 6.52 3.44 6.28
CA GLY A 25 7.85 3.05 5.80
C GLY A 25 7.77 2.33 4.45
N SER A 26 7.17 1.15 4.44
CA SER A 26 6.95 0.36 3.24
C SER A 26 5.62 -0.38 3.30
N THR A 27 4.77 -0.22 2.28
CA THR A 27 3.52 -0.98 2.13
C THR A 27 3.78 -2.48 2.11
N ASN A 28 4.88 -2.91 1.50
CA ASN A 28 5.24 -4.32 1.40
C ASN A 28 5.75 -4.90 2.73
N ASP A 29 6.37 -4.09 3.59
CA ASP A 29 6.75 -4.54 4.94
C ASP A 29 5.53 -4.77 5.80
N PHE A 30 4.64 -3.77 5.83
CA PHE A 30 3.41 -3.86 6.58
C PHE A 30 2.56 -5.02 6.07
N ALA A 31 2.47 -5.22 4.75
CA ALA A 31 1.75 -6.37 4.19
C ALA A 31 2.37 -7.71 4.63
N ALA A 32 3.70 -7.82 4.69
CA ALA A 32 4.38 -9.04 5.13
C ALA A 32 4.19 -9.31 6.63
N GLU A 33 4.20 -8.27 7.46
CA GLU A 33 3.88 -8.37 8.88
C GLU A 33 2.40 -8.73 9.08
N TRP A 34 1.50 -8.01 8.42
CA TRP A 34 0.07 -8.21 8.54
C TRP A 34 -0.37 -9.59 8.04
N ALA A 35 0.32 -10.16 7.04
CA ALA A 35 0.07 -11.53 6.60
C ALA A 35 0.16 -12.57 7.73
N GLN A 36 0.93 -12.31 8.80
CA GLN A 36 1.03 -13.20 9.96
C GLN A 36 -0.27 -13.27 10.77
N SER A 37 -1.16 -12.27 10.65
CA SER A 37 -2.49 -12.31 11.25
C SER A 37 -3.56 -12.91 10.32
N GLU A 38 -3.14 -13.55 9.22
CA GLU A 38 -4.01 -14.23 8.25
C GLU A 38 -5.20 -13.37 7.77
N PRO A 39 -4.95 -12.19 7.20
CA PRO A 39 -6.03 -11.39 6.63
C PRO A 39 -6.70 -12.15 5.47
N PRO A 40 -7.98 -11.85 5.14
CA PRO A 40 -8.66 -12.47 4.02
C PRO A 40 -7.83 -12.41 2.73
N HIS A 41 -7.96 -13.43 1.89
CA HIS A 41 -7.29 -13.43 0.59
C HIS A 41 -7.63 -12.15 -0.19
N LEU A 42 -6.70 -11.69 -1.03
CA LEU A 42 -6.83 -10.43 -1.79
C LEU A 42 -6.98 -9.18 -0.91
N SER A 43 -6.47 -9.19 0.32
CA SER A 43 -6.35 -7.97 1.13
C SER A 43 -5.31 -7.00 0.55
N VAL A 44 -5.54 -5.70 0.73
CA VAL A 44 -4.77 -4.62 0.09
C VAL A 44 -4.25 -3.63 1.13
N VAL A 45 -3.01 -3.16 0.94
CA VAL A 45 -2.39 -2.10 1.74
C VAL A 45 -2.10 -0.91 0.81
N LEU A 46 -2.61 0.26 1.16
CA LEU A 46 -2.45 1.51 0.42
C LEU A 46 -1.81 2.55 1.32
N ALA A 47 -0.81 3.26 0.82
CA ALA A 47 -0.19 4.39 1.50
C ALA A 47 -0.06 5.58 0.55
N ASP A 48 -0.44 6.77 1.02
CA ASP A 48 -0.28 8.03 0.25
C ASP A 48 1.21 8.44 0.15
N GLU A 49 2.02 8.06 1.14
CA GLU A 49 3.47 8.27 1.17
C GLU A 49 4.20 7.00 1.64
N GLN A 50 5.33 6.69 0.98
CA GLN A 50 6.29 5.68 1.43
C GLN A 50 7.65 6.33 1.72
N THR A 51 8.09 6.30 2.98
CA THR A 51 9.34 6.93 3.43
C THR A 51 10.56 6.02 3.36
N ALA A 52 10.34 4.70 3.27
CA ALA A 52 11.37 3.67 3.19
C ALA A 52 10.98 2.55 2.19
N GLY A 53 10.35 2.94 1.07
CA GLY A 53 9.93 2.01 0.04
C GLY A 53 11.11 1.24 -0.53
N ARG A 54 10.93 -0.06 -0.80
CA ARG A 54 11.99 -0.91 -1.36
C ARG A 54 11.59 -1.46 -2.71
N GLY A 55 12.45 -1.24 -3.69
CA GLY A 55 12.42 -1.88 -4.99
C GLY A 55 13.31 -3.12 -5.05
N ARG A 56 13.38 -3.71 -6.25
CA ARG A 56 14.26 -4.85 -6.52
C ARG A 56 15.74 -4.41 -6.55
N ALA A 57 16.64 -5.37 -6.37
CA ALA A 57 18.10 -5.16 -6.41
C ALA A 57 18.58 -4.05 -5.45
N ARG A 58 17.98 -3.98 -4.25
CA ARG A 58 18.28 -2.98 -3.19
C ARG A 58 18.07 -1.52 -3.63
N ARG A 59 17.28 -1.27 -4.68
CA ARG A 59 16.86 0.10 -5.01
C ARG A 59 15.84 0.59 -4.01
N THR A 60 15.88 1.88 -3.69
CA THR A 60 14.87 2.53 -2.86
C THR A 60 13.77 3.09 -3.75
N TRP A 61 12.53 2.96 -3.31
CA TRP A 61 11.39 3.67 -3.89
C TRP A 61 11.00 4.78 -2.94
N PHE A 62 10.95 6.00 -3.45
CA PHE A 62 10.48 7.15 -2.70
C PHE A 62 9.15 7.61 -3.30
N THR A 63 8.13 7.73 -2.45
CA THR A 63 6.80 8.16 -2.86
C THR A 63 6.40 9.34 -2.00
N PRO A 64 6.65 10.58 -2.45
CA PRO A 64 6.12 11.75 -1.78
C PRO A 64 4.59 11.73 -1.84
N ARG A 65 3.94 12.29 -0.81
CA ARG A 65 2.48 12.38 -0.72
C ARG A 65 1.84 12.88 -2.04
N GLY A 66 0.80 12.19 -2.49
CA GLY A 66 0.03 12.58 -3.69
C GLY A 66 0.77 12.38 -5.01
N GLN A 67 1.90 11.68 -5.03
CA GLN A 67 2.63 11.33 -6.25
C GLN A 67 2.65 9.81 -6.47
N PRO A 68 2.64 9.33 -7.72
CA PRO A 68 2.79 7.91 -8.01
C PRO A 68 4.18 7.41 -7.60
N LEU A 69 4.30 6.09 -7.38
CA LEU A 69 5.57 5.40 -7.11
C LEU A 69 6.63 5.75 -8.16
N ARG A 70 7.81 6.19 -7.70
CA ARG A 70 8.95 6.50 -8.57
C ARG A 70 10.18 5.76 -8.08
N SER A 71 10.95 5.19 -9.00
CA SER A 71 12.31 4.77 -8.69
C SER A 71 13.19 6.00 -8.55
N VAL A 72 13.99 6.06 -7.48
CA VAL A 72 15.12 7.00 -7.36
C VAL A 72 16.40 6.30 -7.79
#